data_AF-A0A520C1U3-F1
#
_entry.id   AF-A0A520C1U3-F1
#
_cell.length_a   1.000
_cell.length_b   1.000
_cell.length_c   1.000
_cell.angle_alpha   90.00
_cell.angle_beta   90.00
_cell.angle_gamma   90.00
#
_symmetry.space_group_name_H-M   'P 1'
#
loop_
_entity.id
_entity.type
_entity.pdbx_description
1 polymer ?
#
loop_
_entity_poly.entity_id
_entity_poly.type
_entity_poly.pdbx_seq_one_letter_code
_entity_poly.pdbx_strand_id
1 'polypeptide(L)'
;ELIFRGGLQRTLIRWIKNPHVAIWTSAIIFSTIHFQFFGFFPRLFLGAAFGYIYFWTGSLWYSMLAHFINNGYAVVIAWYMQRNNIPIEKADDMNIAWYGYVISAILTIALFWFLKKKSEDRRPMSEVKINSPK
;
A
#
# COMPACT_ATOMS: atom_id res chain seq x y z
N GLU A 1 -1.83 5.52 7.40
CA GLU A 1 -2.72 6.02 6.31
C GLU A 1 -3.29 7.43 6.49
N LEU A 2 -3.74 7.85 7.68
CA LEU A 2 -4.30 9.20 7.86
C LEU A 2 -3.34 10.32 7.41
N ILE A 3 -2.08 10.28 7.87
CA ILE A 3 -1.04 11.25 7.49
C ILE A 3 -0.69 11.13 6.00
N PHE A 4 -0.33 9.93 5.54
CA PHE A 4 0.19 9.75 4.19
C PHE A 4 -0.86 9.82 3.07
N ARG A 5 -2.08 9.31 3.30
CA ARG A 5 -3.14 9.28 2.27
C ARG A 5 -4.11 10.43 2.45
N GLY A 6 -4.59 10.61 3.68
CA GLY A 6 -5.54 11.67 4.03
C GLY A 6 -4.91 13.07 4.00
N GLY A 7 -3.65 13.20 4.43
CA GLY A 7 -2.88 14.44 4.41
C GLY A 7 -2.03 14.57 3.14
N LEU A 8 -0.87 13.91 3.11
CA LEU A 8 0.17 14.12 2.10
C LEU A 8 -0.32 13.85 0.67
N GLN A 9 -0.79 12.64 0.37
CA GLN A 9 -1.27 12.29 -0.98
C GLN A 9 -2.42 13.19 -1.42
N ARG A 10 -3.40 13.46 -0.55
CA ARG A 10 -4.53 14.34 -0.86
C ARG A 10 -4.08 15.77 -1.21
N THR A 11 -3.08 16.29 -0.50
CA THR A 11 -2.50 17.61 -0.76
C THR A 11 -1.70 17.60 -2.06
N LEU A 12 -0.85 16.59 -2.27
CA LEU A 12 -0.07 16.44 -3.50
C LEU A 12 -0.97 16.31 -4.74
N ILE A 13 -2.09 15.59 -4.66
CA ILE A 13 -3.07 15.50 -5.75
C ILE A 13 -3.63 16.89 -6.11
N ARG A 14 -3.90 17.73 -5.11
CA ARG A 14 -4.42 19.11 -5.33
C ARG A 14 -3.37 20.00 -6.00
N TRP A 15 -2.10 19.86 -5.63
CA TRP A 15 -1.01 20.70 -6.15
C TRP A 15 -0.54 20.27 -7.54
N ILE A 16 -0.27 18.98 -7.72
CA ILE A 16 0.31 18.45 -8.96
C ILE A 16 -0.75 18.24 -10.04
N LYS A 17 -2.02 18.06 -9.66
CA LYS A 17 -3.15 17.72 -10.53
C LYS A 17 -2.99 16.40 -11.33
N ASN A 18 -1.90 15.66 -11.10
CA ASN A 18 -1.70 14.32 -11.61
C ASN A 18 -1.74 13.31 -10.44
N PRO A 19 -2.77 12.45 -10.36
CA PRO A 19 -2.93 11.53 -9.23
C PRO A 19 -1.83 10.47 -9.16
N HIS A 20 -1.32 10.00 -10.30
CA HIS A 20 -0.27 8.97 -10.33
C HIS A 20 1.04 9.52 -9.77
N VAL A 21 1.43 10.73 -10.20
CA VAL A 21 2.65 11.40 -9.71
C VAL A 21 2.54 11.66 -8.20
N ALA A 22 1.37 12.12 -7.73
CA ALA A 22 1.14 12.34 -6.30
C ALA A 22 1.22 11.04 -5.47
N ILE A 23 0.68 9.93 -5.98
CA ILE A 23 0.76 8.60 -5.33
C ILE A 23 2.21 8.17 -5.20
N TRP A 24 2.96 8.15 -6.30
CA TRP A 24 4.35 7.70 -6.31
C TRP A 24 5.25 8.60 -5.45
N THR A 25 5.03 9.91 -5.48
CA THR A 25 5.77 10.85 -4.64
C THR A 25 5.51 10.59 -3.15
N SER A 26 4.24 10.41 -2.75
CA SER A 26 3.88 10.05 -1.37
C SER A 26 4.48 8.70 -0.96
N ALA A 27 4.53 7.72 -1.88
CA ALA A 27 5.11 6.40 -1.65
C ALA A 27 6.64 6.44 -1.47
N ILE A 28 7.35 7.26 -2.26
CA ILE A 28 8.80 7.48 -2.12
C ILE A 28 9.11 8.10 -0.76
N ILE A 29 8.39 9.15 -0.38
CA ILE A 29 8.55 9.82 0.92
C ILE A 29 8.27 8.81 2.05
N PHE A 30 7.18 8.06 1.96
CA PHE A 30 6.83 7.01 2.93
C PHE A 30 7.95 5.98 3.07
N SER A 31 8.52 5.49 1.97
CA SER A 31 9.58 4.49 2.04
C SER A 31 10.87 5.06 2.63
N THR A 32 11.24 6.28 2.23
CA THR A 32 12.50 6.94 2.64
C THR A 32 12.57 7.19 4.14
N ILE A 33 11.47 7.62 4.78
CA ILE A 33 11.46 7.93 6.22
C ILE A 33 11.67 6.70 7.14
N HIS A 34 11.68 5.49 6.58
CA HIS A 34 11.95 4.27 7.36
C HIS A 34 13.44 3.90 7.41
N PHE A 35 14.32 4.67 6.75
CA PHE A 35 15.79 4.56 6.84
C PHE A 35 16.37 3.15 6.64
N GLN A 36 15.69 2.27 5.90
CA GLN A 36 16.12 0.91 5.63
C GLN A 36 16.21 0.69 4.13
N PHE A 37 17.42 0.53 3.62
CA PHE A 37 17.68 0.40 2.19
C PHE A 37 17.10 -0.90 1.60
N PHE A 38 17.34 -2.05 2.25
CA PHE A 38 16.82 -3.35 1.79
C PHE A 38 15.28 -3.41 1.78
N GLY A 39 14.63 -2.69 2.68
CA GLY A 39 13.17 -2.58 2.73
C GLY A 39 12.58 -1.52 1.81
N PHE A 40 13.41 -0.74 1.10
CA PHE A 40 12.97 0.45 0.37
C PHE A 40 12.01 0.12 -0.77
N PHE A 41 12.40 -0.77 -1.69
CA PHE A 41 11.56 -1.12 -2.84
C PHE A 41 10.27 -1.83 -2.43
N PRO A 42 10.30 -2.86 -1.55
CA PRO A 42 9.07 -3.47 -1.06
C PRO A 42 8.10 -2.45 -0.47
N ARG A 43 8.59 -1.55 0.41
CA ARG A 43 7.76 -0.52 1.04
C ARG A 43 7.28 0.55 0.07
N LEU A 44 8.08 0.89 -0.93
CA LEU A 44 7.69 1.82 -1.99
C LEU A 44 6.48 1.26 -2.76
N PHE A 45 6.56 0.02 -3.24
CA PHE A 45 5.46 -0.61 -3.97
C PHE A 45 4.23 -0.77 -3.09
N LEU A 46 4.40 -1.14 -1.83
CA LEU A 46 3.31 -1.22 -0.85
C LEU A 46 2.64 0.14 -0.61
N GLY A 47 3.44 1.20 -0.50
CA GLY A 47 2.96 2.57 -0.35
C GLY A 47 2.18 3.04 -1.57
N ALA A 48 2.65 2.72 -2.79
CA ALA A 48 1.94 3.00 -4.03
C ALA A 48 0.63 2.20 -4.10
N ALA A 49 0.66 0.91 -3.75
CA ALA A 49 -0.49 0.03 -3.64
C ALA A 49 -1.60 0.63 -2.76
N PHE A 50 -1.28 1.03 -1.52
CA PHE A 50 -2.26 1.68 -0.64
C PHE A 50 -2.77 3.01 -1.19
N GLY A 51 -1.91 3.75 -1.89
CA GLY A 51 -2.27 4.99 -2.57
C GLY A 51 -3.27 4.79 -3.71
N TYR A 52 -3.12 3.72 -4.50
CA TYR A 52 -4.07 3.34 -5.56
C TYR A 52 -5.39 2.84 -4.99
N ILE A 53 -5.37 2.03 -3.92
CA ILE A 53 -6.59 1.62 -3.22
C ILE A 53 -7.38 2.85 -2.76
N TYR A 54 -6.70 3.85 -2.17
CA TYR A 54 -7.36 5.09 -1.76
C TYR A 54 -7.89 5.90 -2.94
N PHE A 55 -7.12 5.97 -4.03
CA PHE A 55 -7.50 6.71 -5.23
C PHE A 55 -8.75 6.13 -5.90
N TRP A 56 -8.83 4.81 -6.03
CA TRP A 56 -9.97 4.12 -6.63
C TRP A 56 -11.18 4.11 -5.69
N THR A 57 -11.02 3.64 -4.46
CA THR A 57 -12.17 3.46 -3.55
C THR A 57 -12.68 4.75 -2.92
N GLY A 58 -11.85 5.81 -2.93
CA GLY A 58 -12.12 7.08 -2.27
C GLY A 58 -12.22 7.01 -0.74
N SER A 59 -12.06 5.84 -0.14
CA SER A 59 -12.23 5.62 1.30
C SER A 59 -10.92 5.22 1.95
N LEU A 60 -10.57 5.93 3.02
CA LEU A 60 -9.37 5.62 3.82
C LEU A 60 -9.48 4.27 4.53
N TRP A 61 -10.69 3.76 4.77
CA TRP A 61 -10.90 2.50 5.48
C TRP A 61 -10.30 1.30 4.75
N TYR A 62 -10.40 1.24 3.42
CA TYR A 62 -9.83 0.14 2.64
C TYR A 62 -8.30 0.15 2.71
N SER A 63 -7.67 1.32 2.56
CA SER A 63 -6.21 1.43 2.70
C SER A 63 -5.76 1.17 4.15
N MET A 64 -6.52 1.61 5.16
CA MET A 64 -6.22 1.32 6.57
C MET A 64 -6.29 -0.17 6.86
N LEU A 65 -7.32 -0.87 6.39
CA LEU A 65 -7.46 -2.31 6.56
C LEU A 65 -6.33 -3.06 5.85
N ALA A 66 -6.00 -2.69 4.61
CA ALA A 66 -4.91 -3.30 3.86
C ALA A 66 -3.55 -3.11 4.57
N HIS A 67 -3.29 -1.92 5.10
CA HIS A 67 -2.09 -1.63 5.87
C HIS A 67 -2.08 -2.40 7.21
N PHE A 68 -3.22 -2.46 7.91
CA PHE A 68 -3.34 -3.26 9.14
C PHE A 68 -3.02 -4.74 8.90
N ILE A 69 -3.57 -5.33 7.83
CA ILE A 69 -3.30 -6.73 7.47
C ILE A 69 -1.81 -6.92 7.15
N ASN A 70 -1.19 -6.01 6.40
CA ASN A 70 0.23 -6.11 6.08
C ASN A 70 1.13 -6.05 7.33
N ASN A 71 0.87 -5.09 8.23
CA ASN A 71 1.63 -4.99 9.48
C ASN A 71 1.33 -6.16 10.43
N GLY A 72 0.08 -6.60 10.49
CA GLY A 72 -0.32 -7.77 11.28
C GLY A 72 0.39 -9.03 10.82
N TYR A 73 0.51 -9.23 9.51
CA TYR A 73 1.29 -10.33 8.93
C TYR A 73 2.77 -10.26 9.36
N ALA A 74 3.39 -9.09 9.26
CA ALA A 74 4.78 -8.91 9.69
C ALA A 74 4.98 -9.21 11.18
N VAL A 75 4.05 -8.77 12.05
CA VAL A 75 4.08 -9.06 13.50
C VAL A 75 3.90 -10.55 13.77
N VAL A 76 2.98 -11.22 13.08
CA VAL A 76 2.75 -12.67 13.23
C VAL A 76 3.99 -13.47 12.82
N ILE A 77 4.65 -13.11 11.72
CA ILE A 77 5.92 -13.74 11.32
C ILE A 77 6.99 -13.50 12.39
N ALA A 78 7.18 -12.25 12.81
CA ALA A 78 8.18 -11.92 13.82
C ALA A 78 7.96 -12.70 15.12
N TRP A 79 6.70 -12.81 15.56
CA TRP A 79 6.32 -13.62 16.72
C TRP A 79 6.60 -15.11 16.52
N TYR A 80 6.27 -15.66 15.34
CA TYR A 80 6.55 -17.07 15.01
C TYR A 80 8.06 -17.35 15.02
N MET A 81 8.86 -16.48 14.43
CA MET A 81 10.32 -16.60 14.40
C MET A 81 10.90 -16.54 15.82
N GLN A 82 10.47 -15.55 16.61
CA GLN A 82 10.90 -15.41 18.01
C GLN A 82 10.55 -16.65 18.83
N ARG A 83 9.34 -17.20 18.67
CA ARG A 83 8.89 -18.41 19.36
C ARG A 83 9.72 -19.64 19.02
N ASN A 84 10.28 -19.71 17.80
CA ASN A 84 11.12 -20.82 17.35
C ASN A 84 12.62 -20.53 17.48
N ASN A 85 13.02 -19.47 18.20
CA ASN A 85 14.41 -19.01 18.34
C ASN A 85 15.12 -18.78 17.00
N ILE A 86 14.37 -18.40 15.97
CA ILE A 86 14.91 -18.01 14.66
C ILE A 86 15.27 -16.53 14.74
N PRO A 87 16.53 -16.13 14.51
CA PRO A 87 16.90 -14.71 14.49
C PRO A 87 16.10 -13.95 13.43
N ILE A 88 15.54 -12.80 13.79
CA ILE A 88 14.74 -11.96 12.87
C ILE A 88 15.57 -11.51 11.67
N GLU A 89 16.89 -11.39 11.84
CA GLU A 89 17.84 -11.09 10.76
C GLU A 89 17.83 -12.13 9.64
N LYS A 90 17.41 -13.38 9.93
CA LYS A 90 17.25 -14.45 8.94
C LYS A 90 15.86 -14.50 8.32
N ALA A 91 15.01 -13.50 8.55
CA ALA A 91 13.66 -13.45 7.96
C ALA A 91 13.74 -13.42 6.43
N ASP A 92 14.72 -12.71 5.87
CA ASP A 92 14.94 -12.61 4.44
C ASP A 92 15.55 -13.90 3.83
N ASP A 93 16.15 -14.75 4.67
CA ASP A 93 16.70 -16.07 4.28
C ASP A 93 15.66 -17.20 4.37
N MET A 94 14.43 -16.89 4.83
CA MET A 94 13.37 -17.88 4.91
C MET A 94 13.03 -18.36 3.49
N ASN A 95 13.26 -19.64 3.23
CA ASN A 95 13.00 -20.27 1.95
C ASN A 95 11.49 -20.42 1.74
N ILE A 96 10.84 -19.36 1.26
CA ILE A 96 9.46 -19.43 0.79
C ILE A 96 9.50 -20.20 -0.53
N ALA A 97 8.79 -21.32 -0.57
CA ALA A 97 8.70 -22.11 -1.78
C ALA A 97 8.18 -21.24 -2.95
N TRP A 98 8.71 -21.48 -4.16
CA TRP A 98 8.49 -20.60 -5.31
C TRP A 98 7.01 -20.34 -5.62
N TYR A 99 6.14 -21.32 -5.36
CA TYR A 99 4.69 -21.20 -5.53
C TYR A 99 4.05 -20.17 -4.58
N GLY A 100 4.65 -19.91 -3.42
CA GLY A 100 4.21 -18.88 -2.48
C GLY A 100 4.28 -17.48 -3.09
N TYR A 101 5.34 -17.18 -3.86
CA TYR A 101 5.46 -15.92 -4.59
C TYR A 101 4.40 -15.80 -5.68
N VAL A 102 4.15 -16.88 -6.43
CA VAL A 102 3.15 -16.92 -7.51
C VAL A 102 1.74 -16.72 -6.96
N ILE A 103 1.38 -17.43 -5.89
CA ILE A 103 0.07 -17.29 -5.22
C ILE A 103 -0.11 -15.87 -4.68
N SER A 104 0.91 -15.30 -4.03
CA SER A 104 0.86 -13.93 -3.52
C SER A 104 0.65 -12.91 -4.64
N ALA A 105 1.34 -13.08 -5.77
CA ALA A 105 1.16 -12.23 -6.95
C ALA A 105 -0.27 -12.33 -7.52
N ILE A 106 -0.80 -13.55 -7.68
CA ILE A 106 -2.17 -13.78 -8.18
C ILE A 106 -3.20 -13.15 -7.24
N LEU A 107 -3.09 -13.38 -5.93
CA LEU A 107 -4.01 -12.82 -4.94
C LEU A 107 -3.95 -11.29 -4.93
N THR A 108 -2.76 -10.71 -5.06
CA THR A 108 -2.58 -9.26 -5.15
C THR A 108 -3.24 -8.71 -6.41
N ILE A 109 -3.00 -9.31 -7.58
CA ILE A 109 -3.62 -8.88 -8.84
C ILE A 109 -5.15 -9.01 -8.78
N ALA A 110 -5.66 -10.13 -8.26
CA ALA A 110 -7.09 -10.37 -8.11
C ALA A 110 -7.75 -9.36 -7.16
N LEU A 111 -7.11 -9.06 -6.02
CA LEU A 111 -7.58 -8.03 -5.08
C LEU A 111 -7.63 -6.65 -5.74
N PHE A 112 -6.57 -6.28 -6.46
CA PHE A 112 -6.50 -4.99 -7.16
C PHE A 112 -7.57 -4.88 -8.25
N TRP A 113 -7.76 -5.95 -9.03
CA TRP A 113 -8.79 -6.01 -10.05
C TRP A 113 -10.20 -5.92 -9.45
N PHE A 114 -10.47 -6.65 -8.37
CA PHE A 114 -11.75 -6.61 -7.65
C PHE A 114 -12.03 -5.23 -7.07
N LEU A 115 -11.06 -4.61 -6.40
CA LEU A 115 -11.20 -3.28 -5.81
C LEU A 115 -11.41 -2.21 -6.89
N LYS A 116 -10.68 -2.30 -8.01
CA LYS A 116 -10.87 -1.41 -9.16
C LYS A 116 -12.28 -1.57 -9.74
N LYS A 117 -12.72 -2.79 -10.04
CA LYS A 117 -14.05 -3.05 -10.59
C LYS A 117 -15.18 -2.55 -9.68
N LYS A 118 -15.08 -2.83 -8.38
CA LYS A 118 -16.08 -2.36 -7.39
C LYS A 118 -16.07 -0.84 -7.21
N SER A 119 -14.94 -0.19 -7.48
CA SER A 119 -14.84 1.27 -7.47
C SER A 119 -15.34 1.93 -8.74
N GLU A 120 -15.30 1.26 -9.90
CA GLU A 120 -15.89 1.76 -11.14
C GLU A 120 -17.43 1.87 -11.01
N ASP A 121 -18.05 0.99 -10.23
CA ASP A 121 -19.48 1.07 -9.86
C ASP A 121 -19.80 2.20 -8.84
N ARG A 122 -18.79 2.81 -8.21
CA ARG A 122 -18.95 3.90 -7.23
C ARG A 122 -18.09 5.09 -7.61
N ARG A 123 -18.67 6.08 -8.32
CA ARG A 123 -18.05 7.37 -8.74
C ARG A 123 -16.62 7.60 -8.19
N PRO A 124 -15.57 7.36 -8.99
CA PRO A 124 -14.20 7.46 -8.53
C PRO A 124 -13.87 8.89 -8.07
N MET A 125 -12.96 9.04 -7.10
CA MET A 125 -12.53 10.35 -6.57
C MET A 125 -11.96 11.28 -7.67
N SER A 126 -11.54 10.71 -8.82
CA SER A 126 -11.19 11.47 -10.02
C SER A 126 -12.32 12.41 -10.48
N GLU A 127 -13.58 12.06 -10.26
CA GLU A 127 -14.73 12.88 -10.65
C GLU A 127 -15.12 13.91 -9.59
N VAL A 128 -14.97 13.57 -8.30
CA VAL A 128 -15.51 14.39 -7.19
C VAL A 128 -14.72 15.69 -6.98
N LYS A 129 -13.44 15.75 -7.34
CA LYS A 129 -12.60 16.94 -7.07
C LYS A 129 -12.16 17.74 -8.29
N ILE A 130 -12.34 17.24 -9.51
CA ILE A 130 -12.08 18.04 -10.72
C ILE A 130 -13.23 19.06 -10.93
N ASN A 131 -14.44 18.74 -10.46
CA ASN A 131 -15.64 19.57 -10.62
C ASN A 131 -16.13 20.27 -9.34
N SER A 132 -15.32 20.39 -8.30
CA SER A 132 -15.70 21.24 -7.15
C SER A 132 -15.45 22.71 -7.51
N PRO A 133 -16.49 23.56 -7.64
CA PRO A 133 -16.29 24.99 -7.81
C PRO A 133 -15.53 25.56 -6.61
N LYS A 134 -14.66 26.54 -6.91
CA LYS A 134 -13.76 27.23 -5.98
C LYS A 134 -14.47 27.76 -4.73
#